data_AF-A0A2G3NNK3-F1
#
_entry.id   AF-A0A2G3NNK3-F1
#
_cell.length_a   1.000
_cell.length_b   1.000
_cell.length_c   1.000
_cell.angle_alpha   90.00
_cell.angle_beta   90.00
_cell.angle_gamma   90.00
#
_symmetry.space_group_name_H-M   'P 1'
#
loop_
_entity.id
_entity.type
_entity.pdbx_description
1 polymer ?
#
loop_
_entity_poly.entity_id
_entity_poly.type
_entity_poly.pdbx_seq_one_letter_code
_entity_poly.pdbx_strand_id
1 'polypeptide(L)'
;NTANTFAEIVSDIKVAFNDATGVQGSTITGYHAEIVNKNQSTDSNNGNLGPMKWNGSAQVKAWVTDSRGRSSNAVTTNITVLEYFLPTLTFTAVRGDTDQSSDKIVVSRTAKIAPLIIGNTQKNSFKLSFKTAPFGTETFTVDTGAGVNDKVTNTLTNSKATLSGTFDIGKSYEVYGVLEDALTSSGTVKVPPVSPEKMVMGMAETAVSFGKYPENTNAVDSDWVFKYKNKDIQHHQLTSNDGRSPYNASGTVDLNTKTVNSFFSCNEPKNGPTVGTGLNQFYVSVYSESDNSLSQQAIQKNSGRMFTRTRHDGTWTNWIEYAPLNSVAEFTAVNQTKTYSTTLAGPYGFGIDVTRSGNIVTATMDYVHRSNTNWSGTADNETIPVGWRPVSQAIINAIGEASVG
;
A
#
# COMPACT_ATOMS: atom_id res chain seq x y z
N ASN A 1 -44.96 6.13 45.92
CA ASN A 1 -44.72 6.05 44.46
C ASN A 1 -44.27 4.66 44.12
N THR A 2 -45.13 3.86 43.51
CA THR A 2 -44.75 2.55 42.97
C THR A 2 -44.24 2.79 41.56
N ALA A 3 -42.92 2.72 41.35
CA ALA A 3 -42.34 2.81 40.02
C ALA A 3 -42.72 1.55 39.23
N ASN A 4 -43.22 1.72 38.00
CA ASN A 4 -43.62 0.63 37.11
C ASN A 4 -42.89 0.67 35.75
N THR A 5 -42.00 1.64 35.55
CA THR A 5 -41.16 1.72 34.36
C THR A 5 -39.69 1.76 34.75
N PHE A 6 -38.89 0.94 34.08
CA PHE A 6 -37.48 0.71 34.36
C PHE A 6 -36.68 0.78 33.07
N ALA A 7 -35.35 0.88 33.17
CA ALA A 7 -34.45 0.87 32.02
C ALA A 7 -33.60 -0.41 32.02
N GLU A 8 -33.44 -1.01 30.85
CA GLU A 8 -32.67 -2.22 30.61
C GLU A 8 -31.23 -2.06 31.11
N ILE A 9 -30.64 -3.13 31.64
CA ILE A 9 -29.25 -3.24 32.13
C ILE A 9 -28.93 -2.38 33.36
N VAL A 10 -29.58 -1.22 33.53
CA VAL A 10 -29.24 -0.21 34.54
C VAL A 10 -30.18 -0.21 35.75
N SER A 11 -31.44 -0.61 35.57
CA SER A 11 -32.39 -0.69 36.69
C SER A 11 -32.33 -2.03 37.39
N ASP A 12 -32.52 -2.00 38.71
CA ASP A 12 -32.70 -3.18 39.55
C ASP A 12 -33.97 -3.00 40.39
N ILE A 13 -34.95 -3.87 40.17
CA ILE A 13 -36.29 -3.73 40.75
C ILE A 13 -36.27 -4.27 42.17
N LYS A 14 -36.61 -3.40 43.13
CA LYS A 14 -36.83 -3.78 44.53
C LYS A 14 -38.30 -4.09 44.77
N VAL A 15 -38.59 -5.24 45.37
CA VAL A 15 -39.96 -5.65 45.72
C VAL A 15 -40.17 -5.56 47.22
N ALA A 16 -41.19 -4.81 47.64
CA ALA A 16 -41.59 -4.68 49.04
C ALA A 16 -42.96 -5.33 49.26
N PHE A 17 -43.04 -6.21 50.26
CA PHE A 17 -44.27 -6.89 50.68
C PHE A 17 -44.87 -6.12 51.85
N ASN A 18 -45.61 -5.06 51.53
CA ASN A 18 -46.27 -4.24 52.53
C ASN A 18 -47.49 -4.97 53.07
N ASP A 19 -47.70 -4.91 54.39
CA ASP A 19 -48.93 -5.35 55.07
C ASP A 19 -49.25 -6.86 54.98
N ALA A 20 -48.25 -7.70 54.69
CA ALA A 20 -48.42 -9.15 54.72
C ALA A 20 -48.65 -9.66 56.16
N THR A 21 -49.84 -10.18 56.44
CA THR A 21 -50.23 -10.71 57.76
C THR A 21 -50.86 -12.09 57.63
N GLY A 22 -50.61 -12.96 58.62
CA GLY A 22 -51.21 -14.28 58.66
C GLY A 22 -52.63 -14.25 59.25
N VAL A 23 -53.47 -15.16 58.76
CA VAL A 23 -54.87 -15.32 59.22
C VAL A 23 -54.93 -16.44 60.26
N GLN A 24 -55.81 -16.31 61.27
CA GLN A 24 -56.03 -17.30 62.34
C GLN A 24 -54.75 -17.64 63.14
N GLY A 25 -53.96 -16.61 63.50
CA GLY A 25 -52.77 -16.78 64.35
C GLY A 25 -51.53 -17.34 63.65
N SER A 26 -51.57 -17.51 62.33
CA SER A 26 -50.37 -17.84 61.54
C SER A 26 -49.42 -16.64 61.38
N THR A 27 -48.13 -16.91 61.19
CA THR A 27 -47.11 -15.90 60.84
C THR A 27 -46.61 -16.11 59.42
N ILE A 28 -46.11 -15.05 58.78
CA ILE A 28 -45.47 -15.14 57.46
C ILE A 28 -44.05 -15.68 57.64
N THR A 29 -43.70 -16.72 56.87
CA THR A 29 -42.40 -17.40 56.94
C THR A 29 -41.64 -17.38 55.62
N GLY A 30 -42.29 -17.02 54.52
CA GLY A 30 -41.66 -16.92 53.20
C GLY A 30 -42.22 -15.79 52.36
N TYR A 31 -41.35 -15.20 51.54
CA TYR A 31 -41.69 -14.22 50.53
C TYR A 31 -41.25 -14.77 49.18
N HIS A 32 -42.00 -14.47 48.13
CA HIS A 32 -41.55 -14.78 46.78
C HIS A 32 -42.08 -13.73 45.81
N ALA A 33 -41.20 -13.19 44.99
CA ALA A 33 -41.57 -12.39 43.83
C ALA A 33 -40.75 -12.79 42.62
N GLU A 34 -41.39 -12.83 41.46
CA GLU A 34 -40.77 -13.18 40.19
C GLU A 34 -41.25 -12.23 39.09
N ILE A 35 -40.42 -12.04 38.08
CA ILE A 35 -40.87 -11.49 36.80
C ILE A 35 -41.36 -12.66 35.94
N VAL A 36 -42.65 -12.66 35.62
CA VAL A 36 -43.30 -13.76 34.90
C VAL A 36 -42.59 -14.07 33.59
N ASN A 37 -42.29 -15.35 33.36
CA ASN A 37 -41.57 -15.86 32.19
C ASN A 37 -40.15 -15.26 32.00
N LYS A 38 -39.56 -14.74 33.06
CA LYS A 38 -38.16 -14.31 33.10
C LYS A 38 -37.45 -15.03 34.24
N ASN A 39 -36.15 -15.30 34.06
CA ASN A 39 -35.34 -15.97 35.08
C ASN A 39 -34.86 -14.96 36.15
N GLN A 40 -35.80 -14.28 36.81
CA GLN A 40 -35.53 -13.20 37.77
C GLN A 40 -36.55 -13.29 38.92
N SER A 41 -36.06 -13.55 40.13
CA SER A 41 -36.88 -13.69 41.32
C SER A 41 -36.14 -13.28 42.59
N THR A 42 -36.88 -13.09 43.67
CA THR A 42 -36.37 -12.86 45.02
C THR A 42 -37.26 -13.55 46.04
N ASP A 43 -36.64 -14.20 47.04
CA ASP A 43 -37.33 -14.84 48.16
C ASP A 43 -37.29 -13.98 49.44
N SER A 44 -36.86 -12.73 49.32
CA SER A 44 -36.70 -11.80 50.44
C SER A 44 -37.67 -10.63 50.33
N ASN A 45 -38.25 -10.24 51.47
CA ASN A 45 -38.91 -8.94 51.58
C ASN A 45 -37.87 -7.84 51.39
N ASN A 46 -38.18 -6.81 50.59
CA ASN A 46 -37.24 -5.77 50.16
C ASN A 46 -36.08 -6.28 49.30
N GLY A 47 -36.19 -7.47 48.72
CA GLY A 47 -35.18 -8.03 47.83
C GLY A 47 -35.24 -7.45 46.41
N ASN A 48 -34.14 -7.66 45.69
CA ASN A 48 -33.91 -7.17 44.33
C ASN A 48 -34.10 -8.30 43.32
N LEU A 49 -34.71 -8.01 42.16
CA LEU A 49 -34.93 -8.98 41.08
C LEU A 49 -33.73 -9.09 40.11
N GLY A 50 -32.71 -8.25 40.30
CA GLY A 50 -31.51 -8.19 39.48
C GLY A 50 -31.69 -7.37 38.19
N PRO A 51 -30.58 -7.07 37.49
CA PRO A 51 -30.60 -6.29 36.27
C PRO A 51 -31.29 -7.04 35.12
N MET A 52 -32.12 -6.32 34.36
CA MET A 52 -32.89 -6.87 33.24
C MET A 52 -32.07 -6.81 31.95
N LYS A 53 -31.82 -7.96 31.31
CA LYS A 53 -31.19 -8.07 29.98
C LYS A 53 -32.21 -8.22 28.85
N TRP A 54 -33.35 -7.55 29.00
CA TRP A 54 -34.48 -7.58 28.08
C TRP A 54 -35.29 -6.30 28.26
N ASN A 55 -36.00 -5.89 27.21
CA ASN A 55 -36.93 -4.76 27.22
C ASN A 55 -38.35 -5.20 26.79
N GLY A 56 -39.33 -4.33 27.04
CA GLY A 56 -40.75 -4.58 26.79
C GLY A 56 -41.61 -4.67 28.05
N SER A 57 -42.87 -5.08 27.88
CA SER A 57 -43.82 -5.25 28.98
C SER A 57 -43.66 -6.60 29.67
N ALA A 58 -43.77 -6.62 31.00
CA ALA A 58 -43.82 -7.84 31.78
C ALA A 58 -44.73 -7.67 33.01
N GLN A 59 -44.86 -8.75 33.78
CA GLN A 59 -45.61 -8.76 35.02
C GLN A 59 -44.70 -9.22 36.16
N VAL A 60 -44.71 -8.48 37.26
CA VAL A 60 -44.15 -8.94 38.53
C VAL A 60 -45.26 -9.62 39.30
N LYS A 61 -45.05 -10.89 39.64
CA LYS A 61 -45.99 -11.69 40.44
C LYS A 61 -45.36 -11.94 41.80
N ALA A 62 -46.10 -11.67 42.87
CA ALA A 62 -45.60 -11.78 44.24
C ALA A 62 -46.61 -12.46 45.16
N TRP A 63 -46.14 -13.31 46.08
CA TRP A 63 -46.95 -13.95 47.12
C TRP A 63 -46.13 -14.19 48.39
N VAL A 64 -46.83 -14.43 49.49
CA VAL A 64 -46.22 -14.81 50.77
C VAL A 64 -46.67 -16.21 51.17
N THR A 65 -45.85 -16.90 51.95
CA THR A 65 -46.15 -18.21 52.52
C THR A 65 -46.20 -18.11 54.04
N ASP A 66 -47.23 -18.69 54.65
CA ASP A 66 -47.38 -18.71 56.12
C ASP A 66 -46.70 -19.93 56.76
N SER A 67 -46.61 -19.90 58.09
CA SER A 67 -46.10 -20.98 58.96
C SER A 67 -46.76 -22.37 58.77
N ARG A 68 -47.86 -22.46 58.02
CA ARG A 68 -48.56 -23.72 57.68
C ARG A 68 -48.21 -24.21 56.26
N GLY A 69 -47.33 -23.52 55.55
CA GLY A 69 -46.96 -23.80 54.17
C GLY A 69 -48.01 -23.36 53.15
N ARG A 70 -48.97 -22.50 53.51
CA ARG A 70 -50.00 -22.02 52.58
C ARG A 70 -49.56 -20.70 51.96
N SER A 71 -49.65 -20.60 50.64
CA SER A 71 -49.39 -19.35 49.91
C SER A 71 -50.63 -18.47 49.84
N SER A 72 -50.44 -17.16 49.90
CA SER A 72 -51.49 -16.19 49.59
C SER A 72 -51.90 -16.27 48.12
N ASN A 73 -53.01 -15.62 47.77
CA ASN A 73 -53.25 -15.24 46.38
C ASN A 73 -52.07 -14.39 45.89
N ALA A 74 -51.67 -14.59 44.64
CA ALA A 74 -50.60 -13.81 44.06
C ALA A 74 -51.09 -12.41 43.66
N VAL A 75 -50.28 -11.40 43.94
CA VAL A 75 -50.49 -10.02 43.48
C VAL A 75 -49.64 -9.82 42.24
N THR A 76 -50.25 -9.28 41.18
CA THR A 76 -49.58 -9.04 39.89
C THR A 76 -49.52 -7.55 39.60
N THR A 77 -48.33 -7.04 39.27
CA THR A 77 -48.11 -5.65 38.86
C THR A 77 -47.49 -5.61 37.47
N ASN A 78 -48.08 -4.85 36.56
CA ASN A 78 -47.51 -4.63 35.22
C ASN A 78 -46.31 -3.70 35.31
N ILE A 79 -45.23 -4.08 34.62
CA ILE A 79 -44.01 -3.27 34.49
C ILE A 79 -43.65 -3.11 33.01
N THR A 80 -42.94 -2.02 32.71
CA THR A 80 -42.34 -1.78 31.40
C THR A 80 -40.84 -1.58 31.55
N VAL A 81 -40.05 -2.28 30.76
CA VAL A 81 -38.59 -2.09 30.69
C VAL A 81 -38.26 -1.41 29.37
N LEU A 82 -37.70 -0.21 29.42
CA LEU A 82 -37.28 0.56 28.26
C LEU A 82 -35.89 0.10 27.81
N GLU A 83 -35.69 -0.04 26.51
CA GLU A 83 -34.40 -0.38 25.92
C GLU A 83 -33.35 0.68 26.29
N TYR A 84 -32.17 0.21 26.66
CA TYR A 84 -31.01 1.06 26.92
C TYR A 84 -29.82 0.64 26.06
N PHE A 85 -29.17 1.63 25.46
CA PHE A 85 -27.92 1.48 24.72
C PHE A 85 -27.03 2.70 24.98
N LEU A 86 -25.72 2.51 24.84
CA LEU A 86 -24.73 3.55 25.11
C LEU A 86 -24.85 4.73 24.11
N PRO A 87 -24.58 5.98 24.53
CA PRO A 87 -24.50 7.12 23.65
C PRO A 87 -23.51 6.89 22.52
N THR A 88 -23.92 7.21 21.28
CA THR A 88 -23.07 7.10 20.10
C THR A 88 -22.92 8.47 19.45
N LEU A 89 -21.69 8.86 19.13
CA LEU A 89 -21.37 10.12 18.46
C LEU A 89 -20.40 9.88 17.31
N THR A 90 -20.76 10.41 16.14
CA THR A 90 -19.83 10.60 15.01
C THR A 90 -20.07 12.01 14.46
N PHE A 91 -19.00 12.65 14.00
CA PHE A 91 -19.13 13.94 13.35
C PHE A 91 -17.99 14.19 12.37
N THR A 92 -18.18 15.18 11.50
CA THR A 92 -17.11 15.79 10.71
C THR A 92 -17.01 17.27 11.05
N ALA A 93 -15.87 17.88 10.80
CA ALA A 93 -15.66 19.32 10.95
C ALA A 93 -15.01 19.87 9.68
N VAL A 94 -15.53 20.97 9.16
CA VAL A 94 -15.00 21.65 7.97
C VAL A 94 -14.93 23.15 8.21
N ARG A 95 -13.92 23.79 7.63
CA ARG A 95 -13.78 25.25 7.63
C ARG A 95 -14.64 25.82 6.51
N GLY A 96 -15.44 26.86 6.79
CA GLY A 96 -16.27 27.55 5.81
C GLY A 96 -17.14 26.60 4.98
N ASP A 97 -18.43 26.50 5.28
CA ASP A 97 -19.37 25.85 4.35
C ASP A 97 -19.76 26.84 3.23
N THR A 98 -20.50 26.40 2.19
CA THR A 98 -20.85 27.20 0.99
C THR A 98 -21.33 28.63 1.29
N ASP A 99 -21.98 28.84 2.45
CA ASP A 99 -22.56 30.11 2.88
C ASP A 99 -21.91 30.70 4.14
N GLN A 100 -20.77 30.17 4.59
CA GLN A 100 -20.12 30.56 5.85
C GLN A 100 -18.67 31.00 5.61
N SER A 101 -18.27 32.04 6.33
CA SER A 101 -16.89 32.56 6.30
C SER A 101 -15.86 31.49 6.69
N SER A 102 -14.66 31.57 6.10
CA SER A 102 -13.53 30.67 6.34
C SER A 102 -12.91 30.80 7.74
N ASP A 103 -13.27 31.83 8.48
CA ASP A 103 -12.96 31.98 9.91
C ASP A 103 -13.93 31.22 10.82
N LYS A 104 -14.89 30.48 10.25
CA LYS A 104 -15.84 29.60 10.96
C LYS A 104 -15.58 28.12 10.65
N ILE A 105 -15.88 27.29 11.63
CA ILE A 105 -15.87 25.82 11.51
C ILE A 105 -17.29 25.31 11.70
N VAL A 106 -17.75 24.49 10.75
CA VAL A 106 -19.06 23.84 10.76
C VAL A 106 -18.88 22.36 11.04
N VAL A 107 -19.66 21.83 11.98
CA VAL A 107 -19.71 20.40 12.30
C VAL A 107 -20.96 19.76 11.71
N SER A 108 -20.82 18.57 11.14
CA SER A 108 -21.95 17.70 10.76
C SER A 108 -22.06 16.57 11.76
N ARG A 109 -23.17 16.52 12.51
CA ARG A 109 -23.31 15.71 13.73
C ARG A 109 -24.29 14.57 13.52
N THR A 110 -23.86 13.34 13.82
CA THR A 110 -24.71 12.16 13.89
C THR A 110 -24.56 11.53 15.28
N ALA A 111 -25.62 11.62 16.07
CA ALA A 111 -25.58 11.32 17.50
C ALA A 111 -26.87 10.65 17.96
N LYS A 112 -26.80 9.70 18.90
CA LYS A 112 -27.97 8.97 19.40
C LYS A 112 -27.80 8.59 20.88
N ILE A 113 -28.87 8.70 21.66
CA ILE A 113 -28.99 8.16 23.03
C ILE A 113 -30.22 7.26 23.15
N ALA A 114 -30.27 6.42 24.18
CA ALA A 114 -31.44 5.62 24.48
C ALA A 114 -32.66 6.51 24.86
N PRO A 115 -33.80 6.40 24.14
CA PRO A 115 -34.98 7.19 24.43
C PRO A 115 -35.75 6.63 25.63
N LEU A 116 -35.42 7.08 26.84
CA LEU A 116 -36.11 6.68 28.08
C LEU A 116 -37.35 7.55 28.30
N ILE A 117 -38.42 7.31 27.53
CA ILE A 117 -39.65 8.11 27.55
C ILE A 117 -40.70 7.46 28.46
N ILE A 118 -41.24 8.24 29.41
CA ILE A 118 -42.35 7.83 30.28
C ILE A 118 -43.52 8.80 30.06
N GLY A 119 -44.63 8.30 29.52
CA GLY A 119 -45.71 9.15 29.01
C GLY A 119 -45.18 10.03 27.87
N ASN A 120 -45.26 11.36 28.04
CA ASN A 120 -44.78 12.33 27.05
C ASN A 120 -43.46 13.00 27.48
N THR A 121 -42.81 12.48 28.53
CA THR A 121 -41.59 13.09 29.08
C THR A 121 -40.41 12.16 28.87
N GLN A 122 -39.41 12.62 28.12
CA GLN A 122 -38.11 11.95 28.06
C GLN A 122 -37.34 12.19 29.36
N LYS A 123 -36.93 11.11 30.01
CA LYS A 123 -36.22 11.14 31.30
C LYS A 123 -34.70 11.16 31.12
N ASN A 124 -34.20 10.57 30.04
CA ASN A 124 -32.80 10.67 29.66
C ASN A 124 -32.44 12.11 29.24
N SER A 125 -31.16 12.47 29.33
CA SER A 125 -30.64 13.77 28.86
C SER A 125 -29.81 13.60 27.61
N PHE A 126 -29.83 14.59 26.73
CA PHE A 126 -28.97 14.66 25.55
C PHE A 126 -28.03 15.84 25.70
N LYS A 127 -26.78 15.57 26.04
CA LYS A 127 -25.74 16.59 26.23
C LYS A 127 -24.59 16.36 25.25
N LEU A 128 -24.67 17.02 24.11
CA LEU A 128 -23.60 17.09 23.12
C LEU A 128 -22.80 18.38 23.33
N SER A 129 -21.49 18.23 23.50
CA SER A 129 -20.56 19.35 23.69
C SER A 129 -19.36 19.24 22.75
N PHE A 130 -18.80 20.40 22.41
CA PHE A 130 -17.58 20.48 21.61
C PHE A 130 -16.52 21.32 22.30
N LYS A 131 -15.26 21.05 21.98
CA LYS A 131 -14.12 21.91 22.29
C LYS A 131 -13.14 21.89 21.13
N THR A 132 -12.35 22.96 21.01
CA THR A 132 -11.36 23.13 19.95
C THR A 132 -10.00 23.49 20.51
N ALA A 133 -8.94 23.19 19.79
CA ALA A 133 -7.59 23.64 20.09
C ALA A 133 -6.84 23.93 18.78
N PRO A 134 -5.94 24.93 18.72
CA PRO A 134 -4.98 25.03 17.63
C PRO A 134 -4.20 23.72 17.50
N PHE A 135 -3.92 23.31 16.27
CA PHE A 135 -3.24 22.04 15.99
C PHE A 135 -1.91 21.93 16.71
N GLY A 136 -1.65 20.76 17.32
CA GLY A 136 -0.44 20.49 18.10
C GLY A 136 -0.39 21.16 19.48
N THR A 137 -1.50 21.74 19.94
CA THR A 137 -1.60 22.36 21.28
C THR A 137 -2.64 21.64 22.15
N GLU A 138 -2.51 21.77 23.47
CA GLU A 138 -3.48 21.25 24.44
C GLU A 138 -4.32 22.36 25.09
N THR A 139 -4.30 23.56 24.51
CA THR A 139 -5.07 24.71 24.99
C THR A 139 -6.47 24.67 24.40
N PHE A 140 -7.43 24.13 25.17
CA PHE A 140 -8.80 23.94 24.71
C PHE A 140 -9.70 25.15 24.97
N THR A 141 -10.47 25.50 23.95
CA THR A 141 -11.60 26.44 24.04
C THR A 141 -12.90 25.65 23.93
N VAL A 142 -13.76 25.77 24.93
CA VAL A 142 -15.11 25.16 24.93
C VAL A 142 -15.99 25.89 23.93
N ASP A 143 -16.68 25.12 23.10
CA ASP A 143 -17.69 25.65 22.18
C ASP A 143 -19.04 25.85 22.90
N THR A 144 -19.75 26.89 22.51
CA THR A 144 -21.08 27.24 23.05
C THR A 144 -22.16 27.32 21.97
N GLY A 145 -21.82 27.07 20.70
CA GLY A 145 -22.72 27.25 19.57
C GLY A 145 -23.28 25.96 18.98
N ALA A 146 -22.45 24.94 18.82
CA ALA A 146 -22.80 23.71 18.11
C ALA A 146 -23.21 22.54 19.03
N GLY A 147 -23.21 22.75 20.34
CA GLY A 147 -23.71 21.77 21.30
C GLY A 147 -25.24 21.62 21.29
N VAL A 148 -25.72 20.63 22.03
CA VAL A 148 -27.14 20.46 22.40
C VAL A 148 -27.17 20.03 23.86
N ASN A 149 -28.04 20.62 24.67
CA ASN A 149 -28.21 20.21 26.07
C ASN A 149 -29.68 20.32 26.46
N ASP A 150 -30.42 19.24 26.25
CA ASP A 150 -31.86 19.20 26.50
C ASP A 150 -32.33 17.80 26.96
N LYS A 151 -33.64 17.67 27.20
CA LYS A 151 -34.32 16.40 27.49
C LYS A 151 -35.44 16.13 26.49
N VAL A 152 -35.22 16.47 25.22
CA VAL A 152 -36.20 16.28 24.13
C VAL A 152 -35.54 15.51 22.98
N THR A 153 -34.31 15.89 22.62
CA THR A 153 -33.52 15.27 21.58
C THR A 153 -33.11 13.86 22.01
N ASN A 154 -33.26 12.88 21.14
CA ASN A 154 -32.63 11.55 21.30
C ASN A 154 -31.76 11.14 20.11
N THR A 155 -31.88 11.86 18.99
CA THR A 155 -31.17 11.59 17.76
C THR A 155 -30.85 12.89 17.03
N LEU A 156 -29.67 12.93 16.40
CA LEU A 156 -29.29 13.89 15.38
C LEU A 156 -28.78 13.08 14.18
N THR A 157 -29.21 13.44 12.98
CA THR A 157 -28.79 12.76 11.74
C THR A 157 -28.26 13.81 10.79
N ASN A 158 -26.94 13.79 10.52
CA ASN A 158 -26.26 14.75 9.66
C ASN A 158 -26.64 16.22 9.97
N SER A 159 -26.84 16.53 11.25
CA SER A 159 -27.28 17.85 11.69
C SER A 159 -26.10 18.81 11.69
N LYS A 160 -26.15 19.82 10.81
CA LYS A 160 -25.12 20.85 10.72
C LYS A 160 -25.29 21.89 11.83
N ALA A 161 -24.17 22.30 12.43
CA ALA A 161 -24.11 23.44 13.35
C ALA A 161 -22.74 24.11 13.27
N THR A 162 -22.69 25.41 13.58
CA THR A 162 -21.45 26.20 13.50
C THR A 162 -20.87 26.41 14.88
N LEU A 163 -19.56 26.18 15.03
CA LEU A 163 -18.85 26.48 16.27
C LEU A 163 -18.88 27.99 16.53
N SER A 164 -19.02 28.40 17.79
CA SER A 164 -19.17 29.82 18.16
C SER A 164 -17.88 30.64 18.04
N GLY A 165 -16.72 29.96 18.02
CA GLY A 165 -15.41 30.59 17.90
C GLY A 165 -15.18 31.33 16.57
N THR A 166 -14.18 32.21 16.58
CA THR A 166 -13.54 32.75 15.37
C THR A 166 -12.15 32.13 15.26
N PHE A 167 -11.88 31.50 14.13
CA PHE A 167 -10.71 30.67 13.90
C PHE A 167 -9.76 31.38 12.94
N ASP A 168 -8.49 31.46 13.31
CA ASP A 168 -7.45 32.01 12.45
C ASP A 168 -7.39 31.21 11.14
N ILE A 169 -7.56 31.89 10.01
CA ILE A 169 -7.61 31.26 8.69
C ILE A 169 -6.27 30.64 8.30
N GLY A 170 -5.15 31.10 8.86
CA GLY A 170 -3.81 30.57 8.59
C GLY A 170 -3.43 29.35 9.44
N LYS A 171 -4.29 28.91 10.38
CA LYS A 171 -3.98 27.84 11.33
C LYS A 171 -4.89 26.64 11.17
N SER A 172 -4.35 25.47 11.50
CA SER A 172 -5.16 24.26 11.65
C SER A 172 -5.75 24.16 13.06
N TYR A 173 -6.92 23.52 13.16
CA TYR A 173 -7.61 23.32 14.43
C TYR A 173 -8.04 21.87 14.60
N GLU A 174 -7.91 21.37 15.83
CA GLU A 174 -8.47 20.10 16.24
C GLU A 174 -9.84 20.33 16.87
N VAL A 175 -10.80 19.47 16.55
CA VAL A 175 -12.17 19.53 17.07
C VAL A 175 -12.49 18.23 17.80
N TYR A 176 -13.01 18.37 19.01
CA TYR A 176 -13.35 17.28 19.90
C TYR A 176 -14.82 17.39 20.26
N GLY A 177 -15.54 16.26 20.23
CA GLY A 177 -16.94 16.16 20.61
C GLY A 177 -17.15 15.10 21.68
N VAL A 178 -18.12 15.34 22.57
CA VAL A 178 -18.56 14.37 23.59
C VAL A 178 -20.08 14.38 23.63
N LEU A 179 -20.70 13.20 23.53
CA LEU A 179 -22.11 13.00 23.81
C LEU A 179 -22.25 12.29 25.16
N GLU A 180 -23.01 12.90 26.06
CA GLU A 180 -23.35 12.34 27.36
C GLU A 180 -24.86 12.17 27.44
N ASP A 181 -25.27 11.06 28.06
CA ASP A 181 -26.62 10.89 28.54
C ASP A 181 -26.66 10.96 30.07
N ALA A 182 -27.79 10.65 30.70
CA ALA A 182 -27.91 10.73 32.16
C ALA A 182 -27.10 9.66 32.90
N LEU A 183 -26.56 8.67 32.19
CA LEU A 183 -26.00 7.44 32.75
C LEU A 183 -24.53 7.26 32.35
N THR A 184 -24.13 7.67 31.14
CA THR A 184 -22.78 7.45 30.59
C THR A 184 -22.43 8.41 29.45
N SER A 185 -21.26 8.19 28.83
CA SER A 185 -20.71 9.02 27.75
C SER A 185 -20.28 8.16 26.56
N SER A 186 -20.30 8.75 25.35
CA SER A 186 -19.66 8.20 24.15
C SER A 186 -18.14 8.15 24.24
N GLY A 187 -17.54 8.75 25.28
CA GLY A 187 -16.14 9.13 25.30
C GLY A 187 -15.86 10.34 24.40
N THR A 188 -14.60 10.77 24.38
CA THR A 188 -14.16 11.89 23.54
C THR A 188 -13.89 11.41 22.12
N VAL A 189 -14.60 11.99 21.16
CA VAL A 189 -14.41 11.76 19.73
C VAL A 189 -13.59 12.91 19.15
N LYS A 190 -12.46 12.59 18.53
CA LYS A 190 -11.60 13.53 17.80
C LYS A 190 -11.71 13.25 16.31
N VAL A 191 -11.92 14.29 15.51
CA VAL A 191 -11.95 14.20 14.04
C VAL A 191 -10.61 14.61 13.44
N PRO A 192 -10.34 14.29 12.15
CA PRO A 192 -9.18 14.84 11.45
C PRO A 192 -9.09 16.36 11.61
N PRO A 193 -7.87 16.92 11.77
CA PRO A 193 -7.70 18.36 11.92
C PRO A 193 -8.31 19.14 10.75
N VAL A 194 -8.96 20.25 11.08
CA VAL A 194 -9.46 21.21 10.10
C VAL A 194 -8.26 22.05 9.64
N SER A 195 -7.88 21.89 8.38
CA SER A 195 -6.74 22.60 7.76
C SER A 195 -6.94 24.12 7.70
N PRO A 196 -5.90 24.91 7.40
CA PRO A 196 -6.03 26.34 7.12
C PRO A 196 -6.96 26.59 5.91
N GLU A 197 -7.37 27.83 5.73
CA GLU A 197 -8.13 28.23 4.54
C GLU A 197 -7.35 27.92 3.26
N LYS A 198 -8.04 27.31 2.29
CA LYS A 198 -7.53 27.21 0.92
C LYS A 198 -7.69 28.57 0.26
N MET A 199 -6.58 29.28 0.12
CA MET A 199 -6.54 30.61 -0.47
C MET A 199 -6.10 30.55 -1.93
N VAL A 200 -6.74 31.33 -2.80
CA VAL A 200 -6.39 31.46 -4.23
C VAL A 200 -4.95 31.94 -4.37
N MET A 201 -4.55 32.91 -3.54
CA MET A 201 -3.18 33.42 -3.44
C MET A 201 -2.85 33.73 -1.97
N GLY A 202 -1.68 33.29 -1.51
CA GLY A 202 -1.12 33.65 -0.20
C GLY A 202 0.16 34.49 -0.37
N MET A 203 0.41 35.40 0.58
CA MET A 203 1.63 36.22 0.62
C MET A 203 2.18 36.27 2.04
N ALA A 204 3.50 36.13 2.16
CA ALA A 204 4.29 36.38 3.36
C ALA A 204 5.45 37.32 3.01
N GLU A 205 6.14 37.88 4.01
CA GLU A 205 7.28 38.79 3.78
C GLU A 205 8.35 38.18 2.86
N THR A 206 8.53 36.87 2.92
CA THR A 206 9.59 36.13 2.20
C THR A 206 9.05 35.11 1.19
N ALA A 207 7.73 35.03 0.96
CA ALA A 207 7.17 33.96 0.13
C ALA A 207 5.82 34.33 -0.50
N VAL A 208 5.50 33.69 -1.63
CA VAL A 208 4.20 33.78 -2.30
C VAL A 208 3.68 32.36 -2.54
N SER A 209 2.38 32.17 -2.40
CA SER A 209 1.75 30.87 -2.67
C SER A 209 0.44 30.93 -3.46
N PHE A 210 0.08 29.79 -4.07
CA PHE A 210 -1.17 29.61 -4.81
C PHE A 210 -1.93 28.36 -4.36
N GLY A 211 -3.22 28.50 -4.05
CA GLY A 211 -4.07 27.41 -3.58
C GLY A 211 -3.89 27.01 -2.11
N LYS A 212 -2.88 27.57 -1.43
CA LYS A 212 -2.45 27.21 -0.07
C LYS A 212 -1.80 28.40 0.66
N TYR A 213 -1.61 28.26 1.96
CA TYR A 213 -0.76 29.17 2.76
C TYR A 213 0.72 29.00 2.38
N PRO A 214 1.55 30.06 2.38
CA PRO A 214 2.97 29.95 2.03
C PRO A 214 3.77 29.28 3.14
N GLU A 215 4.35 28.11 2.87
CA GLU A 215 5.09 27.30 3.87
C GLU A 215 6.60 27.32 3.66
N ASN A 216 7.05 27.66 2.44
CA ASN A 216 8.46 27.64 2.05
C ASN A 216 9.03 29.07 1.98
N THR A 217 10.02 29.37 2.83
CA THR A 217 10.74 30.66 2.83
C THR A 217 11.50 30.88 1.51
N ASN A 218 11.45 32.10 0.97
CA ASN A 218 12.11 32.49 -0.29
C ASN A 218 11.69 31.66 -1.50
N ALA A 219 10.43 31.20 -1.53
CA ALA A 219 9.91 30.35 -2.59
C ALA A 219 8.57 30.82 -3.14
N VAL A 220 8.26 30.32 -4.34
CA VAL A 220 6.89 30.30 -4.88
C VAL A 220 6.31 28.91 -4.61
N ASP A 221 5.39 28.83 -3.66
CA ASP A 221 4.82 27.58 -3.15
C ASP A 221 3.41 27.35 -3.71
N SER A 222 3.12 26.21 -4.34
CA SER A 222 1.87 26.06 -5.09
C SER A 222 1.30 24.67 -4.95
N ASP A 223 0.02 24.60 -4.55
CA ASP A 223 -0.82 23.38 -4.69
C ASP A 223 -1.35 23.22 -6.12
N TRP A 224 -1.19 24.25 -6.96
CA TRP A 224 -1.60 24.23 -8.36
C TRP A 224 -0.45 23.83 -9.28
N VAL A 225 -0.83 23.27 -10.44
CA VAL A 225 0.07 22.91 -11.52
C VAL A 225 0.67 24.16 -12.18
N PHE A 226 2.00 24.23 -12.30
CA PHE A 226 2.66 25.27 -13.07
C PHE A 226 2.52 25.01 -14.57
N LYS A 227 2.10 26.04 -15.32
CA LYS A 227 2.03 26.04 -16.79
C LYS A 227 2.82 27.21 -17.37
N TYR A 228 3.46 27.00 -18.52
CA TYR A 228 4.12 28.05 -19.28
C TYR A 228 3.41 28.24 -20.63
N LYS A 229 2.82 29.42 -20.87
CA LYS A 229 2.02 29.71 -22.09
C LYS A 229 0.96 28.64 -22.37
N ASN A 230 0.18 28.30 -21.33
CA ASN A 230 -0.87 27.26 -21.35
C ASN A 230 -0.38 25.83 -21.66
N LYS A 231 0.92 25.56 -21.57
CA LYS A 231 1.50 24.22 -21.70
C LYS A 231 1.99 23.72 -20.35
N ASP A 232 1.79 22.44 -20.07
CA ASP A 232 2.37 21.80 -18.88
C ASP A 232 3.90 21.80 -18.99
N ILE A 233 4.56 21.94 -17.84
CA ILE A 233 6.01 21.82 -17.71
C ILE A 233 6.34 20.56 -16.91
N GLN A 234 7.60 20.14 -16.93
CA GLN A 234 8.05 18.98 -16.16
C GLN A 234 7.96 19.25 -14.64
N HIS A 235 7.11 18.52 -13.91
CA HIS A 235 7.01 18.63 -12.44
C HIS A 235 7.79 17.55 -11.69
N HIS A 236 8.14 16.44 -12.35
CA HIS A 236 8.97 15.39 -11.75
C HIS A 236 10.46 15.71 -11.97
N GLN A 237 11.23 15.84 -10.89
CA GLN A 237 12.65 16.19 -10.97
C GLN A 237 13.47 15.04 -11.59
N LEU A 238 14.07 15.29 -12.77
CA LEU A 238 14.90 14.32 -13.48
C LEU A 238 16.39 14.45 -13.16
N THR A 239 16.84 15.63 -12.74
CA THR A 239 18.24 15.95 -12.38
C THR A 239 18.28 16.85 -11.14
N SER A 240 19.44 16.97 -10.50
CA SER A 240 19.64 18.01 -9.47
C SER A 240 19.46 19.41 -10.06
N ASN A 241 19.34 20.42 -9.18
CA ASN A 241 19.23 21.82 -9.58
C ASN A 241 20.46 22.33 -10.37
N ASP A 242 21.62 21.70 -10.18
CA ASP A 242 22.84 21.97 -10.96
C ASP A 242 22.88 21.21 -12.31
N GLY A 243 21.80 20.51 -12.67
CA GLY A 243 21.71 19.72 -13.90
C GLY A 243 22.55 18.44 -13.87
N ARG A 244 22.83 17.86 -12.70
CA ARG A 244 23.59 16.61 -12.54
C ARG A 244 22.69 15.43 -12.19
N SER A 245 23.06 14.23 -12.61
CA SER A 245 22.43 13.00 -12.10
C SER A 245 22.68 12.87 -10.60
N PRO A 246 21.64 12.75 -9.74
CA PRO A 246 21.83 12.60 -8.30
C PRO A 246 22.70 11.38 -7.96
N TYR A 247 23.60 11.53 -7.01
CA TYR A 247 24.47 10.45 -6.53
C TYR A 247 23.77 9.62 -5.45
N ASN A 248 23.84 8.30 -5.60
CA ASN A 248 23.42 7.34 -4.59
C ASN A 248 24.64 6.58 -4.07
N ALA A 249 24.75 6.48 -2.75
CA ALA A 249 25.85 5.80 -2.07
C ALA A 249 25.89 4.29 -2.36
N SER A 250 27.06 3.67 -2.11
CA SER A 250 27.30 2.25 -2.35
C SER A 250 26.25 1.36 -1.69
N GLY A 251 25.70 0.39 -2.44
CA GLY A 251 24.78 -0.62 -1.90
C GLY A 251 23.37 -0.11 -1.53
N THR A 252 23.07 1.17 -1.73
CA THR A 252 21.77 1.77 -1.33
C THR A 252 20.69 1.64 -2.40
N VAL A 253 21.07 1.38 -3.65
CA VAL A 253 20.14 1.29 -4.77
C VAL A 253 19.83 -0.16 -5.12
N ASP A 254 18.56 -0.48 -5.22
CA ASP A 254 18.06 -1.67 -5.91
C ASP A 254 17.44 -1.26 -7.24
N LEU A 255 18.03 -1.69 -8.36
CA LEU A 255 17.55 -1.31 -9.69
C LEU A 255 16.18 -1.93 -10.02
N ASN A 256 15.76 -3.01 -9.38
CA ASN A 256 14.40 -3.55 -9.61
C ASN A 256 13.31 -2.61 -9.09
N THR A 257 13.63 -1.73 -8.14
CA THR A 257 12.69 -0.77 -7.53
C THR A 257 12.64 0.57 -8.28
N LYS A 258 13.55 0.81 -9.23
CA LYS A 258 13.64 2.06 -9.99
C LYS A 258 12.77 1.97 -11.23
N THR A 259 11.48 2.22 -11.05
CA THR A 259 10.45 2.05 -12.09
C THR A 259 9.95 3.35 -12.70
N VAL A 260 10.38 4.52 -12.20
CA VAL A 260 9.96 5.84 -12.70
C VAL A 260 11.09 6.50 -13.50
N ASN A 261 10.72 7.27 -14.52
CA ASN A 261 11.65 8.07 -15.33
C ASN A 261 12.64 8.83 -14.45
N SER A 262 13.93 8.53 -14.59
CA SER A 262 14.97 9.14 -13.75
C SER A 262 16.35 8.99 -14.37
N PHE A 263 17.24 9.91 -14.02
CA PHE A 263 18.67 9.84 -14.34
C PHE A 263 19.47 9.97 -13.05
N PHE A 264 20.20 8.93 -12.66
CA PHE A 264 20.95 8.93 -11.40
C PHE A 264 22.28 8.21 -11.56
N SER A 265 23.18 8.40 -10.59
CA SER A 265 24.40 7.60 -10.47
C SER A 265 24.34 6.75 -9.21
N CYS A 266 24.94 5.57 -9.26
CA CYS A 266 24.99 4.65 -8.13
C CYS A 266 26.29 3.86 -8.10
N ASN A 267 26.63 3.36 -6.92
CA ASN A 267 27.72 2.43 -6.70
C ASN A 267 27.13 1.13 -6.12
N GLU A 268 27.65 0.00 -6.56
CA GLU A 268 27.30 -1.35 -6.14
C GLU A 268 25.78 -1.59 -6.04
N PRO A 269 25.00 -1.31 -7.09
CA PRO A 269 23.56 -1.49 -7.03
C PRO A 269 23.19 -2.98 -6.91
N LYS A 270 22.14 -3.26 -6.13
CA LYS A 270 21.47 -4.55 -6.15
C LYS A 270 20.73 -4.74 -7.47
N ASN A 271 20.71 -5.98 -7.96
CA ASN A 271 20.11 -6.33 -9.25
C ASN A 271 20.67 -5.51 -10.43
N GLY A 272 21.95 -5.13 -10.33
CA GLY A 272 22.72 -4.46 -11.38
C GLY A 272 23.30 -5.42 -12.43
N PRO A 273 23.88 -4.87 -13.51
CA PRO A 273 24.63 -5.65 -14.48
C PRO A 273 25.80 -6.40 -13.82
N THR A 274 26.06 -7.62 -14.28
CA THR A 274 27.25 -8.38 -13.83
C THR A 274 28.45 -7.92 -14.64
N VAL A 275 29.37 -7.19 -14.02
CA VAL A 275 30.52 -6.59 -14.72
C VAL A 275 31.74 -7.51 -14.82
N GLY A 276 31.86 -8.53 -13.96
CA GLY A 276 32.98 -9.49 -13.89
C GLY A 276 34.29 -8.84 -13.42
N THR A 277 34.78 -7.85 -14.16
CA THR A 277 35.98 -7.06 -13.89
C THR A 277 35.67 -5.55 -13.95
N GLY A 278 36.37 -4.76 -13.13
CA GLY A 278 36.23 -3.30 -13.09
C GLY A 278 35.26 -2.79 -12.01
N LEU A 279 34.96 -1.49 -12.06
CA LEU A 279 34.14 -0.82 -11.05
C LEU A 279 32.67 -1.23 -11.15
N ASN A 280 32.06 -1.69 -10.06
CA ASN A 280 30.62 -1.92 -10.01
C ASN A 280 29.87 -0.61 -9.77
N GLN A 281 30.04 0.38 -10.64
CA GLN A 281 29.51 1.74 -10.47
C GLN A 281 28.94 2.22 -11.79
N PHE A 282 27.79 2.91 -11.77
CA PHE A 282 27.07 3.23 -13.00
C PHE A 282 26.43 4.62 -13.00
N TYR A 283 26.28 5.18 -14.19
CA TYR A 283 25.22 6.14 -14.51
C TYR A 283 24.04 5.36 -15.08
N VAL A 284 22.83 5.64 -14.59
CA VAL A 284 21.63 4.88 -14.93
C VAL A 284 20.56 5.82 -15.45
N SER A 285 19.95 5.45 -16.58
CA SER A 285 18.70 6.03 -17.07
C SER A 285 17.58 5.01 -16.98
N VAL A 286 16.42 5.47 -16.51
CA VAL A 286 15.18 4.70 -16.50
C VAL A 286 14.22 5.35 -17.48
N TYR A 287 13.75 4.59 -18.46
CA TYR A 287 12.72 4.97 -19.41
C TYR A 287 11.47 4.17 -19.11
N SER A 288 10.46 4.82 -18.55
CA SER A 288 9.27 4.20 -17.99
C SER A 288 8.00 4.73 -18.66
N GLU A 289 7.21 3.78 -19.14
CA GLU A 289 5.82 3.98 -19.53
C GLU A 289 4.89 3.66 -18.34
N SER A 290 5.20 2.61 -17.57
CA SER A 290 4.51 2.20 -16.36
C SER A 290 5.41 1.37 -15.46
N ASP A 291 4.93 1.01 -14.27
CA ASP A 291 5.65 0.07 -13.39
C ASP A 291 5.88 -1.31 -14.01
N ASN A 292 5.10 -1.69 -15.04
CA ASN A 292 5.17 -3.00 -15.68
C ASN A 292 5.92 -3.00 -17.02
N SER A 293 6.06 -1.84 -17.66
CA SER A 293 6.64 -1.68 -19.00
C SER A 293 7.66 -0.55 -19.00
N LEU A 294 8.95 -0.89 -18.98
CA LEU A 294 10.03 0.09 -18.90
C LEU A 294 11.38 -0.50 -19.36
N SER A 295 12.36 0.36 -19.62
CA SER A 295 13.75 -0.02 -19.90
C SER A 295 14.70 0.70 -18.95
N GLN A 296 15.79 0.02 -18.58
CA GLN A 296 16.90 0.61 -17.87
C GLN A 296 18.16 0.49 -18.71
N GLN A 297 18.93 1.58 -18.78
CA GLN A 297 20.28 1.56 -19.32
C GLN A 297 21.26 1.92 -18.22
N ALA A 298 22.38 1.21 -18.17
CA ALA A 298 23.46 1.45 -17.23
C ALA A 298 24.77 1.62 -17.98
N ILE A 299 25.49 2.70 -17.70
CA ILE A 299 26.82 2.99 -18.24
C ILE A 299 27.81 2.83 -17.11
N GLN A 300 28.69 1.83 -17.20
CA GLN A 300 29.71 1.58 -16.18
C GLN A 300 30.69 2.76 -16.14
N LYS A 301 30.92 3.29 -14.94
CA LYS A 301 31.90 4.36 -14.71
C LYS A 301 33.29 3.86 -15.09
N ASN A 302 34.14 4.78 -15.57
CA ASN A 302 35.49 4.52 -16.09
C ASN A 302 35.54 3.76 -17.43
N SER A 303 34.95 2.57 -17.53
CA SER A 303 35.04 1.75 -18.76
C SER A 303 34.10 2.21 -19.88
N GLY A 304 32.99 2.87 -19.55
CA GLY A 304 31.95 3.24 -20.52
C GLY A 304 31.13 2.06 -21.04
N ARG A 305 31.32 0.85 -20.52
CA ARG A 305 30.54 -0.34 -20.91
C ARG A 305 29.06 -0.08 -20.66
N MET A 306 28.24 -0.35 -21.67
CA MET A 306 26.81 -0.05 -21.65
C MET A 306 26.01 -1.34 -21.51
N PHE A 307 25.03 -1.32 -20.63
CA PHE A 307 24.14 -2.44 -20.35
C PHE A 307 22.70 -1.99 -20.49
N THR A 308 21.82 -2.89 -20.91
CA THR A 308 20.39 -2.64 -20.99
C THR A 308 19.60 -3.81 -20.45
N ARG A 309 18.40 -3.53 -19.98
CA ARG A 309 17.35 -4.50 -19.74
C ARG A 309 15.99 -3.84 -19.91
N THR A 310 14.97 -4.67 -20.08
CA THR A 310 13.58 -4.25 -20.12
C THR A 310 12.76 -4.98 -19.07
N ARG A 311 11.64 -4.36 -18.69
CA ARG A 311 10.55 -4.97 -17.94
C ARG A 311 9.33 -4.99 -18.85
N HIS A 312 8.66 -6.14 -18.93
CA HIS A 312 7.40 -6.30 -19.66
C HIS A 312 6.45 -7.16 -18.82
N ASP A 313 5.19 -6.75 -18.70
CA ASP A 313 4.19 -7.38 -17.83
C ASP A 313 4.72 -7.64 -16.40
N GLY A 314 5.46 -6.67 -15.87
CA GLY A 314 6.01 -6.74 -14.51
C GLY A 314 7.23 -7.66 -14.36
N THR A 315 7.66 -8.35 -15.42
CA THR A 315 8.79 -9.30 -15.41
C THR A 315 10.04 -8.65 -15.98
N TRP A 316 11.15 -8.71 -15.23
CA TRP A 316 12.44 -8.20 -15.68
C TRP A 316 13.14 -9.20 -16.60
N THR A 317 13.69 -8.71 -17.69
CA THR A 317 14.69 -9.44 -18.48
C THR A 317 16.06 -9.36 -17.79
N ASN A 318 16.94 -10.30 -18.15
CA ASN A 318 18.33 -10.26 -17.72
C ASN A 318 19.03 -9.02 -18.30
N TRP A 319 20.02 -8.51 -17.56
CA TRP A 319 20.93 -7.51 -18.10
C TRP A 319 21.72 -8.07 -19.27
N ILE A 320 21.72 -7.34 -20.37
CA ILE A 320 22.56 -7.62 -21.53
C ILE A 320 23.54 -6.46 -21.73
N GLU A 321 24.77 -6.79 -22.10
CA GLU A 321 25.79 -5.80 -22.46
C GLU A 321 25.71 -5.48 -23.95
N TYR A 322 25.83 -4.20 -24.32
CA TYR A 322 25.99 -3.81 -25.70
C TYR A 322 27.40 -4.15 -26.19
N ALA A 323 27.51 -5.00 -27.20
CA ALA A 323 28.78 -5.26 -27.87
C ALA A 323 29.14 -4.09 -28.81
N PRO A 324 30.35 -3.51 -28.73
CA PRO A 324 30.81 -2.56 -29.73
C PRO A 324 30.94 -3.26 -31.09
N LEU A 325 30.50 -2.59 -32.16
CA LEU A 325 30.35 -3.12 -33.53
C LEU A 325 31.62 -3.79 -34.12
N ASN A 326 32.80 -3.57 -33.53
CA ASN A 326 34.07 -4.17 -33.97
C ASN A 326 34.62 -5.27 -33.06
N SER A 327 33.89 -5.70 -32.02
CA SER A 327 34.27 -6.85 -31.17
C SER A 327 33.86 -8.21 -31.75
N VAL A 328 33.02 -8.22 -32.80
CA VAL A 328 32.61 -9.43 -33.54
C VAL A 328 33.43 -9.58 -34.84
N ALA A 329 34.58 -8.89 -34.93
CA ALA A 329 35.47 -8.92 -36.09
C ALA A 329 36.74 -9.78 -35.86
N GLU A 330 36.69 -10.77 -34.98
CA GLU A 330 37.61 -11.90 -35.04
C GLU A 330 36.92 -13.10 -35.71
N PHE A 331 36.62 -12.94 -37.00
CA PHE A 331 36.52 -14.06 -37.94
C PHE A 331 37.91 -14.71 -38.21
N THR A 332 38.91 -14.43 -37.38
CA THR A 332 40.27 -14.96 -37.43
C THR A 332 40.42 -16.34 -36.78
N ALA A 333 39.44 -16.79 -35.99
CA ALA A 333 39.40 -18.14 -35.45
C ALA A 333 38.26 -18.97 -36.06
N VAL A 334 38.34 -19.27 -37.37
CA VAL A 334 37.65 -20.46 -37.90
C VAL A 334 38.18 -21.64 -37.09
N ASN A 335 37.31 -22.25 -36.29
CA ASN A 335 37.57 -23.38 -35.40
C ASN A 335 38.61 -24.39 -35.97
N GLN A 336 39.90 -24.21 -35.67
CA GLN A 336 41.02 -24.99 -36.24
C GLN A 336 41.25 -26.35 -35.55
N THR A 337 40.38 -26.73 -34.61
CA THR A 337 40.53 -27.94 -33.80
C THR A 337 40.03 -29.21 -34.47
N LYS A 338 39.21 -29.09 -35.54
CA LYS A 338 38.68 -30.25 -36.27
C LYS A 338 39.39 -30.40 -37.62
N THR A 339 40.20 -31.43 -37.74
CA THR A 339 40.87 -31.81 -38.98
C THR A 339 40.09 -32.91 -39.70
N TYR A 340 40.14 -32.87 -41.03
CA TYR A 340 39.71 -33.97 -41.88
C TYR A 340 40.91 -34.39 -42.71
N SER A 341 41.13 -35.70 -42.88
CA SER A 341 42.23 -36.25 -43.69
C SER A 341 41.74 -37.34 -44.62
N THR A 342 42.29 -37.41 -45.83
CA THR A 342 42.05 -38.49 -46.80
C THR A 342 43.23 -38.58 -47.77
N THR A 343 43.35 -39.70 -48.48
CA THR A 343 44.24 -39.84 -49.63
C THR A 343 43.45 -39.60 -50.91
N LEU A 344 43.94 -38.72 -51.79
CA LEU A 344 43.40 -38.49 -53.12
C LEU A 344 44.29 -39.16 -54.17
N ALA A 345 43.69 -39.55 -55.30
CA ALA A 345 44.48 -39.92 -56.48
C ALA A 345 45.09 -38.66 -57.08
N GLY A 346 46.42 -38.65 -57.20
CA GLY A 346 47.23 -37.63 -57.83
C GLY A 346 47.93 -38.15 -59.09
N PRO A 347 48.83 -37.33 -59.66
CA PRO A 347 49.41 -37.52 -61.00
C PRO A 347 49.87 -38.94 -61.24
N TYR A 348 49.43 -39.54 -62.34
CA TYR A 348 49.85 -40.87 -62.76
C TYR A 348 49.49 -41.97 -61.72
N GLY A 349 48.46 -41.72 -60.91
CA GLY A 349 47.96 -42.66 -59.91
C GLY A 349 48.68 -42.60 -58.55
N PHE A 350 49.51 -41.59 -58.29
CA PHE A 350 50.17 -41.44 -56.99
C PHE A 350 49.18 -41.07 -55.89
N GLY A 351 49.37 -41.59 -54.67
CA GLY A 351 48.60 -41.14 -53.51
C GLY A 351 49.04 -39.74 -53.07
N ILE A 352 48.09 -38.83 -52.87
CA ILE A 352 48.32 -37.53 -52.23
C ILE A 352 47.55 -37.51 -50.92
N ASP A 353 48.26 -37.48 -49.80
CA ASP A 353 47.64 -37.31 -48.50
C ASP A 353 47.29 -35.84 -48.28
N VAL A 354 46.02 -35.58 -48.01
CA VAL A 354 45.52 -34.22 -47.77
C VAL A 354 44.91 -34.11 -46.39
N THR A 355 45.19 -32.99 -45.72
CA THR A 355 44.58 -32.64 -44.44
C THR A 355 44.02 -31.22 -44.50
N ARG A 356 42.76 -31.06 -44.08
CA ARG A 356 42.05 -29.78 -44.04
C ARG A 356 41.82 -29.35 -42.60
N SER A 357 42.21 -28.12 -42.28
CA SER A 357 41.86 -27.42 -41.04
C SER A 357 41.28 -26.05 -41.37
N GLY A 358 39.99 -25.84 -41.09
CA GLY A 358 39.28 -24.62 -41.45
C GLY A 358 39.33 -24.31 -42.95
N ASN A 359 40.00 -23.21 -43.32
CA ASN A 359 40.19 -22.76 -44.71
C ASN A 359 41.56 -23.12 -45.29
N ILE A 360 42.40 -23.84 -44.55
CA ILE A 360 43.72 -24.29 -44.99
C ILE A 360 43.65 -25.77 -45.36
N VAL A 361 44.19 -26.11 -46.53
CA VAL A 361 44.41 -27.49 -46.96
C VAL A 361 45.91 -27.67 -47.18
N THR A 362 46.48 -28.69 -46.56
CA THR A 362 47.86 -29.12 -46.76
C THR A 362 47.84 -30.44 -47.52
N ALA A 363 48.65 -30.53 -48.58
CA ALA A 363 48.83 -31.75 -49.37
C ALA A 363 50.28 -32.22 -49.24
N THR A 364 50.48 -33.53 -49.12
CA THR A 364 51.79 -34.16 -49.09
C THR A 364 51.77 -35.34 -50.04
N MET A 365 52.82 -35.45 -50.85
CA MET A 365 53.05 -36.57 -51.75
C MET A 365 54.42 -37.13 -51.41
N ASP A 366 54.46 -38.40 -51.00
CA ASP A 366 55.69 -39.16 -50.82
C ASP A 366 55.62 -40.36 -51.75
N TYR A 367 56.45 -40.35 -52.80
CA TYR A 367 56.45 -41.41 -53.81
C TYR A 367 57.87 -41.72 -54.26
N VAL A 368 58.24 -43.00 -54.21
CA VAL A 368 59.52 -43.50 -54.69
C VAL A 368 59.27 -44.37 -55.92
N HIS A 369 59.62 -43.86 -57.09
CA HIS A 369 59.60 -44.64 -58.33
C HIS A 369 60.91 -45.42 -58.49
N ARG A 370 60.84 -46.71 -58.85
CA ARG A 370 62.02 -47.60 -58.94
C ARG A 370 62.25 -48.21 -60.33
N SER A 371 61.56 -47.70 -61.36
CA SER A 371 61.72 -48.14 -62.75
C SER A 371 62.04 -46.97 -63.68
N ASN A 372 62.80 -47.22 -64.74
CA ASN A 372 63.02 -46.24 -65.81
C ASN A 372 61.79 -46.18 -66.71
N THR A 373 60.89 -45.26 -66.38
CA THR A 373 59.71 -44.95 -67.20
C THR A 373 59.71 -43.45 -67.48
N ASN A 374 59.67 -43.07 -68.76
CA ASN A 374 59.49 -41.68 -69.15
C ASN A 374 58.00 -41.36 -69.10
N TRP A 375 57.57 -40.55 -68.13
CA TRP A 375 56.26 -39.90 -68.18
C TRP A 375 56.41 -38.52 -68.81
N SER A 376 55.74 -38.29 -69.93
CA SER A 376 55.70 -36.99 -70.60
C SER A 376 54.25 -36.59 -70.85
N GLY A 377 53.87 -35.38 -70.42
CA GLY A 377 52.54 -34.83 -70.63
C GLY A 377 51.86 -34.39 -69.34
N THR A 378 50.61 -33.93 -69.47
CA THR A 378 49.71 -33.65 -68.35
C THR A 378 49.06 -34.96 -67.91
N ALA A 379 48.95 -35.21 -66.60
CA ALA A 379 48.17 -36.34 -66.11
C ALA A 379 46.68 -36.12 -66.44
N ASP A 380 46.13 -36.95 -67.34
CA ASP A 380 44.76 -36.79 -67.82
C ASP A 380 43.74 -37.27 -66.76
N ASN A 381 42.64 -36.50 -66.60
CA ASN A 381 41.47 -36.81 -65.75
C ASN A 381 41.60 -36.73 -64.22
N GLU A 382 42.58 -36.01 -63.69
CA GLU A 382 42.71 -35.84 -62.23
C GLU A 382 42.18 -34.48 -61.76
N THR A 383 41.09 -34.48 -60.99
CA THR A 383 40.54 -33.26 -60.38
C THR A 383 40.51 -33.39 -58.87
N ILE A 384 41.13 -32.42 -58.18
CA ILE A 384 41.02 -32.31 -56.72
C ILE A 384 39.56 -31.97 -56.39
N PRO A 385 38.86 -32.69 -55.50
CA PRO A 385 37.48 -32.37 -55.13
C PRO A 385 37.39 -30.97 -54.48
N VAL A 386 36.26 -30.27 -54.67
CA VAL A 386 36.08 -28.87 -54.24
C VAL A 386 36.45 -28.63 -52.77
N GLY A 387 36.20 -29.59 -51.88
CA GLY A 387 36.55 -29.49 -50.45
C GLY A 387 38.04 -29.52 -50.13
N TRP A 388 38.90 -29.91 -51.09
CA TRP A 388 40.35 -30.07 -50.92
C TRP A 388 41.17 -29.14 -51.82
N ARG A 389 40.52 -28.26 -52.61
CA ARG A 389 41.23 -27.35 -53.50
C ARG A 389 41.90 -26.23 -52.70
N PRO A 390 43.20 -25.96 -52.94
CA PRO A 390 43.85 -24.78 -52.37
C PRO A 390 43.26 -23.51 -52.99
N VAL A 391 43.28 -22.42 -52.22
CA VAL A 391 42.71 -21.11 -52.62
C VAL A 391 43.58 -20.42 -53.68
N SER A 392 44.87 -20.77 -53.76
CA SER A 392 45.80 -20.34 -54.81
C SER A 392 46.41 -21.57 -55.50
N GLN A 393 46.70 -21.43 -56.79
CA GLN A 393 47.36 -22.49 -57.57
C GLN A 393 48.80 -22.66 -57.06
N ALA A 394 49.13 -23.86 -56.58
CA ALA A 394 50.50 -24.27 -56.29
C ALA A 394 50.98 -25.16 -57.44
N ILE A 395 52.10 -24.78 -58.08
CA ILE A 395 52.73 -25.57 -59.14
C ILE A 395 53.94 -26.28 -58.50
N ILE A 396 53.93 -27.60 -58.50
CA ILE A 396 55.06 -28.42 -58.04
C ILE A 396 55.83 -28.87 -59.29
N ASN A 397 57.09 -28.43 -59.41
CA ASN A 397 58.01 -28.92 -60.43
C ASN A 397 58.94 -29.95 -59.78
N ALA A 398 58.84 -31.22 -60.18
CA ALA A 398 59.76 -32.26 -59.76
C ALA A 398 60.72 -32.58 -60.92
N ILE A 399 62.03 -32.45 -60.67
CA ILE A 399 63.08 -32.87 -61.61
C ILE A 399 63.83 -34.01 -60.92
N GLY A 400 63.75 -35.22 -61.49
CA GLY A 400 64.53 -36.37 -61.06
C GLY A 400 65.57 -36.70 -62.13
N GLU A 401 66.83 -36.80 -61.75
CA GLU A 401 67.89 -37.34 -62.62
C GLU A 401 68.20 -38.78 -62.21
N ALA A 402 68.10 -39.72 -63.15
CA ALA A 402 68.63 -41.07 -62.99
C ALA A 402 70.02 -41.12 -63.64
N SER A 403 71.06 -41.32 -62.84
CA SER A 403 72.38 -41.69 -63.38
C SER A 403 72.33 -43.15 -63.81
N VAL A 404 72.74 -43.41 -65.04
CA VAL A 404 72.93 -44.77 -65.56
C VAL A 404 74.24 -45.29 -64.97
N GLY A 405 74.16 -46.33 -64.13
CA GLY A 405 75.32 -47.12 -63.72
C GLY A 405 75.76 -48.07 -64.81
#